data_AF-A0A850RAH9-F1
#
_entry.id   AF-A0A850RAH9-F1
#
_cell.length_a   1.000
_cell.length_b   1.000
_cell.length_c   1.000
_cell.angle_alpha   90.00
_cell.angle_beta   90.00
_cell.angle_gamma   90.00
#
_symmetry.space_group_name_H-M   'P 1'
#
loop_
_entity.id
_entity.type
_entity.pdbx_description
1 polymer ?
#
loop_
_entity_poly.entity_id
_entity_poly.type
_entity_poly.pdbx_seq_one_letter_code
_entity_poly.pdbx_strand_id
1 'polypeptide(L)'
;AQDGSDPTRHNPPWLADFFREPWQSWCGGQVRRFFAHTAVDPLEAGQDALGILYEKLRELDDRPSDALVRAMYGNVLRDLYRHHFGRPRPPTWVQTLGPLWIWLWELVCLRWLPRSEVVLQMTASQACSLHGQVTPQWVEQGITHLNAEQACPERVKLVSVESDPEDDGESLDLVDGTTLTDTLAEAELAILLRVLVGFEDDAALSAYSRRLARVAADACTALALSDEERILLRLRFQEDLSIPRVAACLNRPQHQVRRQLERLLARIRAILDEYRIGSRELLTADAPFAMSSSV
;
A
#
# COMPACT_ATOMS: atom_id res chain seq x y z
N ALA A 1 29.10 -35.72 8.97
CA ALA A 1 27.94 -36.45 9.49
C ALA A 1 27.20 -36.99 8.29
N GLN A 2 27.40 -38.27 7.96
CA GLN A 2 26.67 -38.95 6.90
C GLN A 2 25.33 -39.36 7.49
N ASP A 3 24.27 -38.90 6.86
CA ASP A 3 22.89 -39.13 7.25
C ASP A 3 22.57 -40.62 7.05
N GLY A 4 22.33 -41.31 8.15
CA GLY A 4 21.97 -42.73 8.17
C GLY A 4 20.50 -42.89 7.82
N SER A 5 20.15 -42.72 6.55
CA SER A 5 18.83 -43.05 6.04
C SER A 5 18.64 -44.56 6.09
N ASP A 6 18.06 -45.07 7.17
CA ASP A 6 17.72 -46.49 7.31
C ASP A 6 16.71 -46.87 6.20
N PRO A 7 17.10 -47.68 5.20
CA PRO A 7 16.26 -48.00 4.06
C PRO A 7 15.05 -48.89 4.43
N THR A 8 14.90 -49.25 5.71
CA THR A 8 13.86 -50.17 6.19
C THR A 8 12.75 -49.51 6.99
N ARG A 9 12.75 -48.17 7.14
CA ARG A 9 11.67 -47.49 7.89
C ARG A 9 10.34 -47.65 7.14
N HIS A 10 9.54 -48.62 7.59
CA HIS A 10 8.21 -48.88 7.05
C HIS A 10 7.32 -47.66 7.22
N ASN A 11 6.56 -47.33 6.17
CA ASN A 11 5.63 -46.22 6.22
C ASN A 11 4.57 -46.46 7.29
N PRO A 12 4.27 -45.47 8.15
CA PRO A 12 3.20 -45.62 9.12
C PRO A 12 1.87 -45.87 8.41
N PRO A 13 1.02 -46.77 8.92
CA PRO A 13 -0.23 -47.16 8.24
C PRO A 13 -1.21 -46.00 8.10
N TRP A 14 -1.16 -45.02 9.02
CA TRP A 14 -2.01 -43.83 9.00
C TRP A 14 -1.62 -42.83 7.91
N LEU A 15 -0.42 -42.92 7.33
CA LEU A 15 0.09 -41.94 6.37
C LEU A 15 -0.77 -41.88 5.10
N ALA A 16 -1.20 -43.04 4.62
CA ALA A 16 -2.01 -43.16 3.41
C ALA A 16 -3.37 -42.43 3.51
N ASP A 17 -3.89 -42.22 4.74
CA ASP A 17 -5.18 -41.55 4.94
C ASP A 17 -5.15 -40.08 4.52
N PHE A 18 -4.01 -39.41 4.63
CA PHE A 18 -3.83 -38.00 4.25
C PHE A 18 -3.67 -37.77 2.74
N PHE A 19 -3.52 -38.84 1.95
CA PHE A 19 -3.34 -38.78 0.49
C PHE A 19 -4.52 -39.39 -0.27
N ARG A 20 -5.66 -39.56 0.39
CA ARG A 20 -6.94 -39.98 -0.22
C ARG A 20 -7.93 -38.82 -0.21
N GLU A 21 -9.09 -39.00 -0.84
CA GLU A 21 -10.22 -38.08 -0.61
C GLU A 21 -10.66 -38.13 0.86
N PRO A 22 -10.99 -36.98 1.51
CA PRO A 22 -11.19 -35.63 0.98
C PRO A 22 -9.93 -34.75 0.92
N TRP A 23 -8.77 -35.27 1.35
CA TRP A 23 -7.53 -34.48 1.47
C TRP A 23 -6.98 -34.05 0.12
N GLN A 24 -7.01 -34.91 -0.89
CA GLN A 24 -6.56 -34.56 -2.24
C GLN A 24 -7.34 -33.35 -2.80
N SER A 25 -8.67 -33.38 -2.68
CA SER A 25 -9.54 -32.26 -3.09
C SER A 25 -9.22 -30.99 -2.32
N TRP A 26 -9.04 -31.06 -0.99
CA TRP A 26 -8.67 -29.91 -0.17
C TRP A 26 -7.30 -29.33 -0.56
N CYS A 27 -6.26 -30.18 -0.67
CA CYS A 27 -4.91 -29.79 -1.08
C CYS A 27 -4.92 -29.14 -2.46
N GLY A 28 -5.58 -29.76 -3.44
CA GLY A 28 -5.73 -29.18 -4.78
C GLY A 28 -6.46 -27.83 -4.77
N GLY A 29 -7.45 -27.66 -3.89
CA GLY A 29 -8.09 -26.37 -3.64
C GLY A 29 -7.13 -25.31 -3.09
N GLN A 30 -6.24 -25.68 -2.17
CA GLN A 30 -5.21 -24.77 -1.64
C GLN A 30 -4.18 -24.40 -2.69
N VAL A 31 -3.67 -25.36 -3.45
CA VAL A 31 -2.65 -25.10 -4.49
C VAL A 31 -3.22 -24.19 -5.55
N ARG A 32 -4.44 -24.48 -6.04
CA ARG A 32 -5.12 -23.58 -6.98
C ARG A 32 -5.25 -22.19 -6.41
N ARG A 33 -5.64 -22.01 -5.14
CA ARG A 33 -5.70 -20.67 -4.53
C ARG A 33 -4.33 -19.99 -4.43
N PHE A 34 -3.28 -20.75 -4.10
CA PHE A 34 -1.94 -20.21 -3.84
C PHE A 34 -1.18 -19.88 -5.12
N PHE A 35 -1.39 -20.65 -6.19
CA PHE A 35 -0.68 -20.56 -7.47
C PHE A 35 -1.55 -20.12 -8.65
N ALA A 36 -2.86 -19.86 -8.45
CA ALA A 36 -3.79 -19.41 -9.51
C ALA A 36 -3.31 -18.20 -10.32
N HIS A 37 -2.39 -17.43 -9.76
CA HIS A 37 -1.93 -16.16 -10.31
C HIS A 37 -0.46 -16.18 -10.71
N THR A 38 0.15 -17.36 -10.74
CA THR A 38 1.56 -17.54 -11.07
C THR A 38 1.73 -18.22 -12.42
N ALA A 39 2.91 -18.10 -13.02
CA ALA A 39 3.26 -18.84 -14.24
C ALA A 39 3.53 -20.34 -14.00
N VAL A 40 3.58 -20.79 -12.75
CA VAL A 40 3.83 -22.19 -12.39
C VAL A 40 2.52 -22.97 -12.52
N ASP A 41 2.57 -24.14 -13.18
CA ASP A 41 1.43 -25.03 -13.28
C ASP A 41 0.97 -25.46 -11.87
N PRO A 42 -0.28 -25.15 -11.46
CA PRO A 42 -0.80 -25.57 -10.16
C PRO A 42 -0.78 -27.09 -9.98
N LEU A 43 -0.83 -27.89 -11.04
CA LEU A 43 -0.77 -29.34 -10.91
C LEU A 43 0.63 -29.80 -10.48
N GLU A 44 1.66 -29.30 -11.15
CA GLU A 44 3.07 -29.57 -10.84
C GLU A 44 3.43 -29.11 -9.43
N ALA A 45 3.13 -27.84 -9.09
CA ALA A 45 3.36 -27.32 -7.75
C ALA A 45 2.61 -28.10 -6.66
N GLY A 46 1.44 -28.63 -6.98
CA GLY A 46 0.66 -29.46 -6.08
C GLY A 46 1.29 -30.82 -5.82
N GLN A 47 1.86 -31.45 -6.85
CA GLN A 47 2.59 -32.71 -6.73
C GLN A 47 3.87 -32.54 -5.90
N ASP A 48 4.65 -31.49 -6.18
CA ASP A 48 5.85 -31.17 -5.39
C ASP A 48 5.52 -30.92 -3.92
N ALA A 49 4.45 -30.15 -3.66
CA ALA A 49 4.00 -29.87 -2.30
C ALA A 49 3.57 -31.14 -1.55
N LEU A 50 2.88 -32.05 -2.24
CA LEU A 50 2.47 -33.33 -1.65
C LEU A 50 3.67 -34.24 -1.39
N GLY A 51 4.66 -34.27 -2.29
CA GLY A 51 5.90 -35.01 -2.09
C GLY A 51 6.68 -34.53 -0.87
N ILE A 52 6.86 -33.21 -0.72
CA ILE A 52 7.53 -32.63 0.44
C ILE A 52 6.73 -32.89 1.73
N LEU A 53 5.40 -32.76 1.69
CA LEU A 53 4.56 -33.06 2.85
C LEU A 53 4.66 -34.54 3.25
N TYR A 54 4.68 -35.45 2.28
CA TYR A 54 4.81 -36.89 2.50
C TYR A 54 6.09 -37.23 3.27
N GLU A 55 7.24 -36.71 2.82
CA GLU A 55 8.52 -36.93 3.51
C GLU A 55 8.48 -36.40 4.95
N LYS A 56 7.94 -35.20 5.16
CA LYS A 56 7.81 -34.62 6.50
C LYS A 56 6.89 -35.41 7.42
N LEU A 57 5.80 -35.98 6.88
CA LEU A 57 4.87 -36.81 7.66
C LEU A 57 5.47 -38.19 7.97
N ARG A 58 6.26 -38.75 7.06
CA ARG A 58 6.95 -40.04 7.23
C ARG A 58 7.96 -40.02 8.38
N GLU A 59 8.50 -38.85 8.70
CA GLU A 59 9.42 -38.66 9.83
C GLU A 59 8.73 -38.67 11.22
N LEU A 60 7.41 -38.52 11.26
CA LEU A 60 6.64 -38.50 12.52
C LEU A 60 6.35 -39.92 13.00
N ASP A 61 6.56 -40.17 14.30
CA ASP A 61 6.27 -41.46 14.92
C ASP A 61 4.76 -41.67 15.14
N ASP A 62 4.05 -40.60 15.52
CA ASP A 62 2.62 -40.61 15.82
C ASP A 62 1.78 -39.92 14.74
N ARG A 63 0.51 -40.33 14.63
CA ARG A 63 -0.46 -39.71 13.71
C ARG A 63 -0.69 -38.24 14.10
N PRO A 64 -0.35 -37.27 13.25
CA PRO A 64 -0.60 -35.87 13.53
C PRO A 64 -2.09 -35.54 13.45
N SER A 65 -2.48 -34.44 14.11
CA SER A 65 -3.84 -33.91 13.98
C SER A 65 -4.04 -33.29 12.59
N ASP A 66 -5.29 -33.30 12.10
CA ASP A 66 -5.65 -32.68 10.82
C ASP A 66 -5.24 -31.20 10.76
N ALA A 67 -5.40 -30.47 11.87
CA ALA A 67 -5.01 -29.07 11.96
C ALA A 67 -3.50 -28.88 11.74
N LEU A 68 -2.67 -29.78 12.29
CA LEU A 68 -1.22 -29.75 12.08
C LEU A 68 -0.87 -30.03 10.62
N VAL A 69 -1.49 -31.04 10.00
CA VAL A 69 -1.24 -31.37 8.58
C VAL A 69 -1.62 -30.21 7.67
N ARG A 70 -2.76 -29.53 7.90
CA ARG A 70 -3.13 -28.33 7.14
C ARG A 70 -2.11 -27.20 7.30
N ALA A 71 -1.63 -26.97 8.52
CA ALA A 71 -0.60 -25.98 8.79
C ALA A 71 0.73 -26.32 8.10
N MET A 72 1.16 -27.59 8.16
CA MET A 72 2.35 -28.09 7.47
C MET A 72 2.24 -27.91 5.96
N TYR A 73 1.11 -28.28 5.36
CA TYR A 73 0.89 -28.09 3.93
C TYR A 73 0.93 -26.62 3.52
N GLY A 74 0.28 -25.73 4.27
CA GLY A 74 0.35 -24.29 4.03
C GLY A 74 1.75 -23.69 4.23
N ASN A 75 2.60 -24.28 5.06
CA ASN A 75 4.02 -23.93 5.15
C ASN A 75 4.77 -24.40 3.89
N VAL A 76 4.56 -25.64 3.45
CA VAL A 76 5.19 -26.21 2.25
C VAL A 76 4.86 -25.38 1.00
N LEU A 77 3.60 -25.01 0.80
CA LEU A 77 3.21 -24.16 -0.33
C LEU A 77 3.92 -22.80 -0.29
N ARG A 78 4.06 -22.19 0.89
CA ARG A 78 4.81 -20.94 1.07
C ARG A 78 6.29 -21.09 0.74
N ASP A 79 6.90 -22.20 1.15
CA ASP A 79 8.32 -22.44 0.91
C ASP A 79 8.59 -22.74 -0.57
N LEU A 80 7.73 -23.51 -1.24
CA LEU A 80 7.78 -23.69 -2.69
C LEU A 80 7.61 -22.38 -3.43
N TYR A 81 6.60 -21.58 -3.07
CA TYR A 81 6.42 -20.25 -3.64
C TYR A 81 7.68 -19.39 -3.46
N ARG A 82 8.30 -19.41 -2.27
CA ARG A 82 9.55 -18.69 -2.02
C ARG A 82 10.74 -19.24 -2.80
N HIS A 83 10.75 -20.53 -3.09
CA HIS A 83 11.78 -21.15 -3.91
C HIS A 83 11.70 -20.65 -5.37
N HIS A 84 10.49 -20.59 -5.93
CA HIS A 84 10.27 -20.12 -7.30
C HIS A 84 10.39 -18.60 -7.46
N PHE A 85 9.85 -17.82 -6.51
CA PHE A 85 9.68 -16.37 -6.67
C PHE A 85 10.51 -15.54 -5.67
N GLY A 86 11.27 -16.18 -4.79
CA GLY A 86 11.97 -15.51 -3.70
C GLY A 86 11.04 -15.10 -2.55
N ARG A 87 11.59 -14.38 -1.56
CA ARG A 87 10.76 -13.79 -0.50
C ARG A 87 10.06 -12.56 -1.08
N PRO A 88 8.73 -12.56 -1.23
CA PRO A 88 8.04 -11.40 -1.76
C PRO A 88 8.29 -10.22 -0.81
N ARG A 89 8.81 -9.12 -1.37
CA ARG A 89 9.07 -7.89 -0.62
C ARG A 89 8.01 -6.86 -1.01
N PRO A 90 7.50 -6.07 -0.06
CA PRO A 90 6.64 -4.95 -0.40
C PRO A 90 7.40 -4.01 -1.36
N PRO A 91 6.73 -3.46 -2.39
CA PRO A 91 7.33 -2.45 -3.26
C PRO A 91 7.93 -1.30 -2.44
N THR A 92 8.98 -0.64 -2.97
CA THR A 92 9.64 0.48 -2.28
C THR A 92 8.69 1.60 -1.91
N TRP A 93 7.68 1.89 -2.75
CA TRP A 93 6.68 2.90 -2.45
C TRP A 93 5.78 2.52 -1.27
N VAL A 94 5.41 1.24 -1.14
CA VAL A 94 4.66 0.74 0.04
C VAL A 94 5.49 0.89 1.30
N GLN A 95 6.81 0.62 1.20
CA GLN A 95 7.73 0.80 2.32
C GLN A 95 7.85 2.27 2.73
N THR A 96 7.86 3.21 1.79
CA THR A 96 7.94 4.65 2.10
C THR A 96 6.69 5.20 2.79
N LEU A 97 5.52 4.58 2.57
CA LEU A 97 4.27 4.96 3.23
C LEU A 97 4.16 4.46 4.68
N GLY A 98 5.09 3.59 5.10
CA GLY A 98 5.24 3.18 6.50
C GLY A 98 4.62 1.82 6.86
N PRO A 99 4.69 1.45 8.15
CA PRO A 99 4.44 0.08 8.61
C PRO A 99 2.98 -0.37 8.45
N LEU A 100 2.01 0.55 8.51
CA LEU A 100 0.59 0.21 8.29
C LEU A 100 0.33 -0.23 6.85
N TRP A 101 0.98 0.39 5.87
CA TRP A 101 0.88 0.02 4.45
C TRP A 101 1.57 -1.30 4.15
N ILE A 102 2.73 -1.55 4.76
CA ILE A 102 3.40 -2.85 4.69
C ILE A 102 2.46 -3.93 5.24
N TRP A 103 1.85 -3.70 6.40
CA TRP A 103 0.94 -4.67 6.98
C TRP A 103 -0.31 -4.90 6.12
N LEU A 104 -0.92 -3.84 5.59
CA LEU A 104 -2.03 -3.96 4.64
C LEU A 104 -1.63 -4.78 3.40
N TRP A 105 -0.48 -4.48 2.81
CA TRP A 105 0.07 -5.23 1.68
C TRP A 105 0.30 -6.70 2.02
N GLU A 106 0.80 -7.02 3.22
CA GLU A 106 0.95 -8.42 3.65
C GLU A 106 -0.39 -9.15 3.75
N LEU A 107 -1.41 -8.52 4.34
CA LEU A 107 -2.74 -9.14 4.47
C LEU A 107 -3.39 -9.38 3.10
N VAL A 108 -3.26 -8.43 2.18
CA VAL A 108 -3.89 -8.48 0.85
C VAL A 108 -3.09 -9.35 -0.13
N CYS A 109 -1.80 -9.06 -0.28
CA CYS A 109 -0.96 -9.63 -1.34
C CYS A 109 -0.25 -10.92 -0.92
N LEU A 110 0.04 -11.12 0.37
CA LEU A 110 0.72 -12.34 0.83
C LEU A 110 -0.22 -13.36 1.46
N ARG A 111 -1.15 -12.91 2.29
CA ARG A 111 -2.10 -13.78 2.98
C ARG A 111 -3.38 -14.00 2.19
N TRP A 112 -3.60 -13.21 1.13
CA TRP A 112 -4.76 -13.32 0.24
C TRP A 112 -6.09 -13.27 0.99
N LEU A 113 -6.17 -12.46 2.05
CA LEU A 113 -7.39 -12.34 2.82
C LEU A 113 -8.45 -11.58 2.01
N PRO A 114 -9.73 -11.98 2.10
CA PRO A 114 -10.82 -11.26 1.46
C PRO A 114 -10.95 -9.85 2.07
N ARG A 115 -11.44 -8.89 1.26
CA ARG A 115 -11.53 -7.46 1.66
C ARG A 115 -12.19 -7.26 3.02
N SER A 116 -13.31 -7.94 3.27
CA SER A 116 -14.05 -7.88 4.53
C SER A 116 -13.23 -8.32 5.74
N GLU A 117 -12.41 -9.36 5.58
CA GLU A 117 -11.54 -9.89 6.64
C GLU A 117 -10.34 -8.98 6.89
N VAL A 118 -9.77 -8.38 5.84
CA VAL A 118 -8.70 -7.38 5.97
C VAL A 118 -9.20 -6.16 6.76
N VAL A 119 -10.37 -5.63 6.40
CA VAL A 119 -11.00 -4.51 7.11
C VAL A 119 -11.25 -4.87 8.57
N LEU A 120 -11.84 -6.03 8.84
CA LEU A 120 -12.11 -6.51 10.20
C LEU A 120 -10.80 -6.63 11.01
N GLN A 121 -9.76 -7.24 10.45
CA GLN A 121 -8.52 -7.49 11.14
C GLN A 121 -7.72 -6.21 11.43
N MET A 122 -7.68 -5.27 10.48
CA MET A 122 -6.97 -4.00 10.67
C MET A 122 -7.71 -3.08 11.65
N THR A 123 -9.04 -3.07 11.64
CA THR A 123 -9.82 -2.22 12.54
C THR A 123 -9.91 -2.79 13.96
N ALA A 124 -9.88 -4.12 14.12
CA ALA A 124 -9.89 -4.76 15.43
C ALA A 124 -8.54 -4.75 16.16
N SER A 125 -7.44 -4.48 15.45
CA SER A 125 -6.11 -4.51 16.04
C SER A 125 -5.81 -3.27 16.89
N GLN A 126 -5.42 -3.47 18.15
CA GLN A 126 -5.04 -2.39 19.07
C GLN A 126 -3.88 -1.53 18.57
N ALA A 127 -3.00 -2.10 17.72
CA ALA A 127 -1.91 -1.36 17.09
C ALA A 127 -2.42 -0.20 16.20
N CYS A 128 -3.62 -0.36 15.62
CA CYS A 128 -4.27 0.69 14.82
C CYS A 128 -4.98 1.72 15.68
N SER A 129 -5.51 1.31 16.84
CA SER A 129 -6.25 2.19 17.75
C SER A 129 -5.37 3.32 18.30
N LEU A 130 -4.05 3.08 18.45
CA LEU A 130 -3.10 4.08 18.91
C LEU A 130 -2.81 5.18 17.89
N HIS A 131 -3.00 4.91 16.60
CA HIS A 131 -2.71 5.86 15.54
C HIS A 131 -3.92 6.71 15.11
N GLY A 132 -5.14 6.37 15.54
CA GLY A 132 -6.36 7.16 15.26
C GLY A 132 -6.76 7.29 13.78
N GLN A 133 -5.93 6.79 12.85
CA GLN A 133 -6.05 7.02 11.41
C GLN A 133 -6.64 5.83 10.64
N VAL A 134 -6.75 4.64 11.26
CA VAL A 134 -7.20 3.44 10.55
C VAL A 134 -8.70 3.29 10.67
N THR A 135 -9.42 3.90 9.72
CA THR A 135 -10.86 3.73 9.54
C THR A 135 -11.14 2.61 8.53
N PRO A 136 -12.32 1.97 8.55
CA PRO A 136 -12.69 1.00 7.51
C PRO A 136 -12.55 1.57 6.09
N GLN A 137 -12.90 2.85 5.92
CA GLN A 137 -12.81 3.55 4.64
C GLN A 137 -11.35 3.72 4.19
N TRP A 138 -10.43 4.03 5.10
CA TRP A 138 -9.00 4.10 4.80
C TRP A 138 -8.47 2.74 4.31
N VAL A 139 -8.87 1.65 4.96
CA VAL A 139 -8.46 0.29 4.56
C VAL A 139 -8.97 -0.04 3.16
N GLU A 140 -10.24 0.23 2.87
CA GLU A 140 -10.84 -0.02 1.54
C GLU A 140 -10.15 0.81 0.43
N GLN A 141 -9.84 2.08 0.70
CA GLN A 141 -9.08 2.93 -0.20
C GLN A 141 -7.66 2.40 -0.43
N GLY A 142 -6.99 1.96 0.64
CA GLY A 142 -5.66 1.35 0.57
C GLY A 142 -5.66 0.06 -0.26
N ILE A 143 -6.65 -0.83 -0.07
CA ILE A 143 -6.83 -2.03 -0.90
C ILE A 143 -7.02 -1.65 -2.37
N THR A 144 -7.85 -0.66 -2.64
CA THR A 144 -8.10 -0.18 -4.01
C THR A 144 -6.81 0.34 -4.63
N HIS A 145 -6.02 1.10 -3.90
CA HIS A 145 -4.75 1.65 -4.36
C HIS A 145 -3.70 0.56 -4.62
N LEU A 146 -3.53 -0.39 -3.71
CA LEU A 146 -2.62 -1.53 -3.89
C LEU A 146 -2.95 -2.34 -5.15
N ASN A 147 -4.24 -2.50 -5.46
CA ASN A 147 -4.68 -3.18 -6.69
C ASN A 147 -4.43 -2.34 -7.95
N ALA A 148 -4.65 -1.03 -7.89
CA ALA A 148 -4.46 -0.12 -9.02
C ALA A 148 -2.97 -0.02 -9.43
N GLU A 149 -2.07 0.11 -8.44
CA GLU A 149 -0.62 0.18 -8.64
C GLU A 149 0.04 -1.20 -8.89
N GLN A 150 -0.76 -2.26 -8.98
CA GLN A 150 -0.27 -3.64 -9.14
C GLN A 150 0.80 -3.99 -8.10
N ALA A 151 0.60 -3.54 -6.86
CA ALA A 151 1.56 -3.69 -5.76
C ALA A 151 1.76 -5.15 -5.36
N CYS A 152 0.73 -5.96 -5.59
CA CYS A 152 0.80 -7.40 -5.41
C CYS A 152 1.60 -8.00 -6.57
N PRO A 153 2.43 -9.04 -6.33
CA PRO A 153 3.12 -9.77 -7.39
C PRO A 153 2.17 -10.04 -8.55
N GLU A 154 2.62 -9.72 -9.76
CA GLU A 154 1.79 -9.65 -10.96
C GLU A 154 0.90 -10.90 -11.05
N ARG A 155 -0.41 -10.66 -11.09
CA ARG A 155 -1.36 -11.72 -11.40
C ARG A 155 -1.13 -12.04 -12.87
N VAL A 156 -0.41 -13.12 -13.15
CA VAL A 156 -0.39 -13.66 -14.50
C VAL A 156 -1.83 -14.04 -14.82
N LYS A 157 -2.54 -13.17 -15.54
CA LYS A 157 -3.77 -13.54 -16.23
C LYS A 157 -3.32 -14.58 -17.23
N LEU A 158 -3.55 -15.85 -16.90
CA LEU A 158 -3.57 -16.90 -17.91
C LEU A 158 -4.72 -16.56 -18.85
N VAL A 159 -4.41 -15.75 -19.88
CA VAL A 159 -5.29 -15.56 -21.02
C VAL A 159 -5.32 -16.93 -21.67
N SER A 160 -6.47 -17.60 -21.59
CA SER A 160 -6.72 -18.80 -22.38
C SER A 160 -6.43 -18.43 -23.83
N VAL A 161 -5.51 -19.17 -24.48
CA VAL A 161 -5.14 -18.96 -25.90
C VAL A 161 -6.29 -19.31 -26.85
N GLU A 162 -7.45 -19.66 -26.32
CA GLU A 162 -8.70 -19.84 -27.05
C GLU A 162 -9.61 -18.63 -26.78
N SER A 163 -9.39 -17.53 -27.52
CA SER A 163 -10.40 -16.47 -27.67
C SER A 163 -10.30 -15.92 -29.08
N ASP A 164 -11.40 -16.04 -29.80
CA ASP A 164 -11.60 -15.71 -31.20
C ASP A 164 -11.17 -14.27 -31.54
N PRO A 165 -10.62 -14.02 -32.75
CA PRO A 165 -10.12 -12.72 -33.15
C PRO A 165 -11.22 -11.86 -33.78
N GLU A 166 -12.24 -11.46 -33.00
CA GLU A 166 -13.21 -10.44 -33.42
C GLU A 166 -13.70 -9.66 -32.19
N ASP A 167 -12.90 -8.69 -31.70
CA ASP A 167 -13.50 -7.51 -31.08
C ASP A 167 -12.58 -6.29 -31.26
N ASP A 168 -13.18 -5.25 -31.81
CA ASP A 168 -12.53 -4.09 -32.38
C ASP A 168 -12.20 -3.07 -31.28
N GLY A 169 -11.10 -2.35 -31.49
CA GLY A 169 -10.47 -1.55 -30.45
C GLY A 169 -11.30 -0.39 -29.93
N GLU A 170 -11.33 -0.27 -28.60
CA GLU A 170 -11.47 1.01 -27.92
C GLU A 170 -10.14 1.38 -27.25
N SER A 171 -9.51 2.42 -27.80
CA SER A 171 -8.36 3.11 -27.25
C SER A 171 -8.70 3.66 -25.86
N LEU A 172 -8.14 3.05 -24.81
CA LEU A 172 -8.15 3.63 -23.47
C LEU A 172 -7.21 4.83 -23.44
N ASP A 173 -7.81 6.02 -23.42
CA ASP A 173 -7.11 7.27 -23.14
C ASP A 173 -6.33 7.14 -21.83
N LEU A 174 -5.01 7.36 -21.93
CA LEU A 174 -4.07 7.47 -20.82
C LEU A 174 -4.57 8.56 -19.85
N VAL A 175 -5.17 8.13 -18.75
CA VAL A 175 -5.48 9.00 -17.61
C VAL A 175 -4.16 9.56 -17.06
N ASP A 176 -3.99 10.88 -17.17
CA ASP A 176 -2.81 11.65 -16.75
C ASP A 176 -2.44 11.26 -15.31
N GLY A 177 -1.26 10.65 -15.15
CA GLY A 177 -0.82 9.96 -13.95
C GLY A 177 -0.46 10.91 -12.80
N THR A 178 -1.47 11.39 -12.07
CA THR A 178 -1.27 11.92 -10.70
C THR A 178 -1.16 10.75 -9.73
N THR A 179 0.05 10.51 -9.21
CA THR A 179 0.31 9.41 -8.26
C THR A 179 -0.29 9.72 -6.88
N LEU A 180 -0.64 8.71 -6.07
CA LEU A 180 -1.19 8.96 -4.71
C LEU A 180 -0.17 9.62 -3.77
N THR A 181 1.13 9.49 -4.04
CA THR A 181 2.17 10.29 -3.41
C THR A 181 2.01 11.78 -3.71
N ASP A 182 1.57 12.13 -4.92
CA ASP A 182 1.20 13.50 -5.26
C ASP A 182 -0.09 13.91 -4.54
N THR A 183 -1.09 13.03 -4.39
CA THR A 183 -2.35 13.39 -3.71
C THR A 183 -2.21 13.51 -2.19
N LEU A 184 -1.36 12.70 -1.55
CA LEU A 184 -1.09 12.79 -0.11
C LEU A 184 -0.21 14.02 0.21
N ALA A 185 0.81 14.27 -0.61
CA ALA A 185 1.57 15.51 -0.56
C ALA A 185 0.69 16.72 -0.88
N GLU A 186 -0.28 16.61 -1.80
CA GLU A 186 -1.27 17.65 -2.08
C GLU A 186 -2.22 17.88 -0.90
N ALA A 187 -2.64 16.84 -0.17
CA ALA A 187 -3.50 16.98 1.00
C ALA A 187 -2.76 17.65 2.18
N GLU A 188 -1.52 17.25 2.44
CA GLU A 188 -0.66 17.91 3.44
C GLU A 188 -0.36 19.36 3.04
N LEU A 189 -0.02 19.58 1.78
CA LEU A 189 0.19 20.90 1.21
C LEU A 189 -1.09 21.73 1.27
N ALA A 190 -2.27 21.17 1.05
CA ALA A 190 -3.54 21.88 1.16
C ALA A 190 -3.80 22.37 2.59
N ILE A 191 -3.47 21.57 3.60
CA ILE A 191 -3.56 21.99 5.02
C ILE A 191 -2.57 23.12 5.30
N LEU A 192 -1.33 23.00 4.83
CA LEU A 192 -0.29 24.03 4.98
C LEU A 192 -0.69 25.34 4.28
N LEU A 193 -1.22 25.25 3.06
CA LEU A 193 -1.72 26.37 2.28
C LEU A 193 -2.91 27.04 2.95
N ARG A 194 -3.78 26.28 3.62
CA ARG A 194 -4.88 26.85 4.39
C ARG A 194 -4.38 27.71 5.55
N VAL A 195 -3.33 27.26 6.24
CA VAL A 195 -2.69 28.02 7.32
C VAL A 195 -1.96 29.24 6.77
N LEU A 196 -1.21 29.10 5.66
CA LEU A 196 -0.45 30.18 5.04
C LEU A 196 -1.36 31.31 4.53
N VAL A 197 -2.43 31.00 3.81
CA VAL A 197 -3.30 32.05 3.26
C VAL A 197 -4.15 32.75 4.34
N GLY A 198 -3.99 32.36 5.62
CA GLY A 198 -4.58 33.09 6.75
C GLY A 198 -6.09 32.96 6.78
N PHE A 199 -6.62 31.79 6.45
CA PHE A 199 -8.06 31.59 6.50
C PHE A 199 -8.52 31.50 7.96
N GLU A 200 -9.30 32.50 8.36
CA GLU A 200 -9.93 32.60 9.67
C GLU A 200 -11.01 31.51 9.80
N ASP A 201 -10.70 30.40 10.46
CA ASP A 201 -11.70 29.61 11.17
C ASP A 201 -11.19 29.33 12.60
N ASP A 202 -11.79 30.08 13.52
CA ASP A 202 -11.19 30.64 14.73
C ASP A 202 -11.57 29.88 16.02
N ALA A 203 -11.46 28.54 16.05
CA ALA A 203 -11.84 27.82 17.28
C ALA A 203 -11.10 26.52 17.63
N ALA A 204 -10.49 25.81 16.69
CA ALA A 204 -10.00 24.44 16.94
C ALA A 204 -8.48 24.28 16.98
N LEU A 205 -7.74 25.36 16.75
CA LEU A 205 -6.31 25.31 16.48
C LEU A 205 -5.54 25.50 17.80
N SER A 206 -5.17 24.37 18.42
CA SER A 206 -4.41 24.20 19.68
C SER A 206 -3.12 25.03 19.77
N ALA A 207 -2.39 25.04 20.91
CA ALA A 207 -1.12 25.80 21.04
C ALA A 207 -0.08 25.53 19.92
N TYR A 208 -0.14 24.36 19.27
CA TYR A 208 0.62 24.00 18.08
C TYR A 208 0.34 24.95 16.90
N SER A 209 -0.92 25.35 16.73
CA SER A 209 -1.35 26.33 15.73
C SER A 209 -0.70 27.68 15.86
N ARG A 210 -0.43 28.16 17.09
CA ARG A 210 0.12 29.50 17.30
C ARG A 210 1.57 29.60 16.87
N ARG A 211 2.33 28.53 17.08
CA ARG A 211 3.71 28.43 16.60
C ARG A 211 3.72 28.29 15.08
N LEU A 212 2.88 27.42 14.54
CA LEU A 212 2.73 27.23 13.10
C LEU A 212 2.24 28.51 12.42
N ALA A 213 1.30 29.25 13.02
CA ALA A 213 0.75 30.49 12.51
C ALA A 213 1.77 31.63 12.52
N ARG A 214 2.67 31.68 13.52
CA ARG A 214 3.78 32.65 13.51
C ARG A 214 4.76 32.37 12.38
N VAL A 215 5.21 31.12 12.28
CA VAL A 215 6.13 30.70 11.22
C VAL A 215 5.48 30.84 9.84
N ALA A 216 4.19 30.53 9.72
CA ALA A 216 3.41 30.74 8.52
C ALA A 216 3.23 32.22 8.20
N ALA A 217 3.00 33.10 9.18
CA ALA A 217 2.90 34.54 8.97
C ALA A 217 4.21 35.13 8.45
N ASP A 218 5.35 34.70 9.01
CA ASP A 218 6.68 35.11 8.56
C ASP A 218 6.95 34.58 7.13
N ALA A 219 6.64 33.32 6.87
CA ALA A 219 6.74 32.71 5.54
C ALA A 219 5.81 33.40 4.52
N CYS A 220 4.60 33.81 4.92
CA CYS A 220 3.67 34.54 4.04
C CYS A 220 4.12 35.93 3.70
N THR A 221 4.75 36.61 4.66
CA THR A 221 5.38 37.91 4.43
C THR A 221 6.53 37.77 3.44
N ALA A 222 7.33 36.70 3.57
CA ALA A 222 8.42 36.38 2.64
C ALA A 222 7.93 35.94 1.23
N LEU A 223 6.82 35.19 1.17
CA LEU A 223 6.28 34.63 -0.07
C LEU A 223 5.66 35.70 -1.00
N ALA A 224 5.29 36.86 -0.44
CA ALA A 224 4.78 38.03 -1.16
C ALA A 224 3.77 37.67 -2.28
N LEU A 225 2.78 36.84 -1.94
CA LEU A 225 1.76 36.36 -2.88
C LEU A 225 0.96 37.52 -3.47
N SER A 226 0.87 37.57 -4.79
CA SER A 226 -0.08 38.46 -5.46
C SER A 226 -1.52 38.02 -5.20
N ASP A 227 -2.48 38.95 -5.30
CA ASP A 227 -3.90 38.63 -5.09
C ASP A 227 -4.41 37.56 -6.06
N GLU A 228 -3.90 37.55 -7.29
CA GLU A 228 -4.22 36.51 -8.26
C GLU A 228 -3.68 35.13 -7.86
N GLU A 229 -2.46 35.05 -7.33
CA GLU A 229 -1.91 33.78 -6.83
C GLU A 229 -2.68 33.27 -5.60
N ARG A 230 -3.15 34.17 -4.73
CA ARG A 230 -4.03 33.82 -3.60
C ARG A 230 -5.35 33.23 -4.07
N ILE A 231 -6.00 33.87 -5.06
CA ILE A 231 -7.24 33.36 -5.65
C ILE A 231 -7.00 32.00 -6.30
N LEU A 232 -5.91 31.83 -7.04
CA LEU A 232 -5.55 30.57 -7.68
C LEU A 232 -5.44 29.42 -6.67
N LEU A 233 -4.71 29.64 -5.56
CA LEU A 233 -4.58 28.64 -4.49
C LEU A 233 -5.93 28.35 -3.83
N ARG A 234 -6.76 29.37 -3.63
CA ARG A 234 -8.09 29.23 -3.03
C ARG A 234 -9.00 28.33 -3.87
N LEU A 235 -9.15 28.65 -5.16
CA LEU A 235 -9.99 27.88 -6.07
C LEU A 235 -9.51 26.41 -6.17
N ARG A 236 -8.19 26.17 -6.21
CA ARG A 236 -7.65 24.83 -6.36
C ARG A 236 -7.75 23.99 -5.08
N PHE A 237 -7.36 24.53 -3.92
CA PHE A 237 -7.16 23.74 -2.70
C PHE A 237 -8.24 23.94 -1.63
N GLN A 238 -9.02 25.03 -1.67
CA GLN A 238 -10.14 25.23 -0.77
C GLN A 238 -11.45 24.73 -1.38
N GLU A 239 -11.71 25.10 -2.63
CA GLU A 239 -12.95 24.76 -3.35
C GLU A 239 -12.82 23.45 -4.16
N ASP A 240 -11.63 22.84 -4.15
CA ASP A 240 -11.31 21.60 -4.86
C ASP A 240 -11.71 21.62 -6.34
N LEU A 241 -11.58 22.79 -6.98
CA LEU A 241 -11.88 22.92 -8.40
C LEU A 241 -10.78 22.29 -9.25
N SER A 242 -11.18 21.60 -10.31
CA SER A 242 -10.26 21.06 -11.31
C SER A 242 -9.57 22.19 -12.10
N ILE A 243 -8.35 21.94 -12.60
CA ILE A 243 -7.58 22.94 -13.37
C ILE A 243 -8.39 23.55 -14.53
N PRO A 244 -9.19 22.80 -15.32
CA PRO A 244 -10.06 23.40 -16.34
C PRO A 244 -11.08 24.40 -15.77
N ARG A 245 -11.70 24.11 -14.61
CA ARG A 245 -12.67 25.00 -13.98
C ARG A 245 -11.99 26.25 -13.41
N VAL A 246 -10.84 26.09 -12.78
CA VAL A 246 -10.02 27.22 -12.30
C VAL A 246 -9.63 28.14 -13.47
N ALA A 247 -9.22 27.58 -14.60
CA ALA A 247 -8.89 28.32 -15.82
C ALA A 247 -10.08 29.10 -16.39
N ALA A 248 -11.27 28.50 -16.38
CA ALA A 248 -12.51 29.18 -16.76
C ALA A 248 -12.84 30.34 -15.79
N CYS A 249 -12.73 30.15 -14.48
CA CYS A 249 -12.98 31.19 -13.47
C CYS A 249 -12.02 32.38 -13.59
N LEU A 250 -10.75 32.13 -13.94
CA LEU A 250 -9.74 33.17 -14.13
C LEU A 250 -9.72 33.76 -15.55
N ASN A 251 -10.56 33.27 -16.46
CA ASN A 251 -10.56 33.62 -17.89
C ASN A 251 -9.16 33.51 -18.53
N ARG A 252 -8.44 32.41 -18.23
CA ARG A 252 -7.08 32.13 -18.73
C ARG A 252 -7.01 30.75 -19.38
N PRO A 253 -6.09 30.53 -20.34
CA PRO A 253 -5.85 29.19 -20.88
C PRO A 253 -5.34 28.21 -19.81
N GLN A 254 -5.82 26.97 -19.83
CA GLN A 254 -5.49 25.92 -18.85
C GLN A 254 -3.97 25.71 -18.67
N HIS A 255 -3.21 25.73 -19.77
CA HIS A 255 -1.76 25.54 -19.73
C HIS A 255 -1.03 26.68 -18.99
N GLN A 256 -1.55 27.91 -19.02
CA GLN A 256 -0.97 29.03 -18.28
C GLN A 256 -1.23 28.88 -16.79
N VAL A 257 -2.46 28.48 -16.42
CA VAL A 257 -2.84 28.21 -15.03
C VAL A 257 -2.01 27.08 -14.43
N ARG A 258 -1.84 25.96 -15.16
CA ARG A 258 -0.99 24.84 -14.73
C ARG A 258 0.47 25.30 -14.49
N ARG A 259 1.07 26.01 -15.44
CA ARG A 259 2.44 26.55 -15.29
C ARG A 259 2.56 27.55 -14.14
N GLN A 260 1.56 28.40 -13.93
CA GLN A 260 1.54 29.35 -12.83
C GLN A 260 1.45 28.62 -11.49
N LEU A 261 0.60 27.61 -11.38
CA LEU A 261 0.47 26.78 -10.18
C LEU A 261 1.77 26.02 -9.88
N GLU A 262 2.40 25.40 -10.87
CA GLU A 262 3.68 24.69 -10.70
C GLU A 262 4.79 25.62 -10.20
N ARG A 263 4.93 26.82 -10.79
CA ARG A 263 5.91 27.83 -10.33
C ARG A 263 5.61 28.29 -8.91
N LEU A 264 4.34 28.48 -8.59
CA LEU A 264 3.90 28.91 -7.28
C LEU A 264 4.20 27.85 -6.21
N LEU A 265 3.88 26.58 -6.48
CA LEU A 265 4.18 25.46 -5.58
C LEU A 265 5.69 25.26 -5.40
N ALA A 266 6.48 25.40 -6.47
CA ALA A 266 7.94 25.36 -6.37
C ALA A 266 8.50 26.49 -5.49
N ARG A 267 7.97 27.71 -5.66
CA ARG A 267 8.33 28.87 -4.81
C ARG A 267 7.97 28.64 -3.34
N ILE A 268 6.79 28.10 -3.08
CA ILE A 268 6.33 27.76 -1.73
C ILE A 268 7.25 26.72 -1.10
N ARG A 269 7.56 25.64 -1.81
CA ARG A 269 8.48 24.60 -1.34
C ARG A 269 9.86 25.17 -0.98
N ALA A 270 10.43 26.01 -1.84
CA ALA A 270 11.73 26.63 -1.60
C ALA A 270 11.75 27.48 -0.30
N ILE A 271 10.68 28.24 -0.03
CA ILE A 271 10.56 29.02 1.20
C ILE A 271 10.36 28.10 2.41
N LEU A 272 9.50 27.07 2.31
CA LEU A 272 9.31 26.12 3.41
C LEU A 272 10.62 25.41 3.77
N ASP A 273 11.44 25.07 2.78
CA ASP A 273 12.77 24.48 2.98
C ASP A 273 13.75 25.47 3.65
N GLU A 274 13.74 26.75 3.24
CA GLU A 274 14.56 27.81 3.85
C GLU A 274 14.25 27.99 5.34
N TYR A 275 12.96 27.98 5.70
CA TYR A 275 12.51 28.09 7.08
C TYR A 275 12.60 26.77 7.87
N ARG A 276 13.12 25.69 7.25
CA ARG A 276 13.17 24.33 7.82
C ARG A 276 11.82 23.88 8.36
N ILE A 277 10.77 24.10 7.58
CA ILE A 277 9.43 23.60 7.86
C ILE A 277 9.32 22.29 7.09
N GLY A 278 10.03 21.25 7.54
CA GLY A 278 9.89 19.93 6.93
C GLY A 278 8.52 19.34 7.26
N SER A 279 7.90 18.64 6.29
CA SER A 279 6.67 17.85 6.52
C SER A 279 6.80 16.89 7.71
N ARG A 280 8.04 16.45 8.00
CA ARG A 280 8.39 15.55 9.10
C ARG A 280 8.46 16.23 10.47
N GLU A 281 8.85 17.50 10.53
CA GLU A 281 8.90 18.30 11.77
C GLU A 281 7.49 18.75 12.20
N LEU A 282 6.60 18.91 11.23
CA LEU A 282 5.17 19.16 11.48
C LEU A 282 4.42 17.95 12.08
N LEU A 283 4.98 16.75 11.98
CA LEU A 283 4.36 15.53 12.52
C LEU A 283 5.05 15.02 13.80
N THR A 284 6.21 15.57 14.16
CA THR A 284 6.98 15.17 15.34
C THR A 284 6.89 16.25 16.41
N ALA A 285 5.75 16.28 17.11
CA ALA A 285 5.38 17.34 18.05
C ALA A 285 6.28 17.49 19.31
N ASP A 286 7.33 16.68 19.49
CA ASP A 286 8.09 16.61 20.76
C ASP A 286 9.58 16.96 20.69
N ALA A 287 10.13 17.40 19.55
CA ALA A 287 11.54 17.79 19.49
C ALA A 287 11.74 19.29 19.80
N PRO A 288 12.38 19.68 20.92
CA PRO A 288 12.77 21.07 21.14
C PRO A 288 13.83 21.49 20.10
N PHE A 289 13.47 22.46 19.27
CA PHE A 289 14.35 23.04 18.27
C PHE A 289 15.47 23.82 18.98
N ALA A 290 16.67 23.24 19.02
CA ALA A 290 17.86 23.95 19.49
C ALA A 290 18.23 25.01 18.44
N MET A 291 17.81 26.26 18.67
CA MET A 291 18.34 27.39 17.91
C MET A 291 19.82 27.53 18.26
N SER A 292 20.68 27.09 17.34
CA SER A 292 22.08 27.49 17.34
C SER A 292 22.13 28.96 16.95
N SER A 293 22.09 29.84 17.94
CA SER A 293 22.67 31.18 17.79
C SER A 293 24.16 31.00 17.52
N SER A 294 24.61 31.45 16.36
CA SER A 294 26.01 31.77 16.17
C SER A 294 26.09 33.10 15.43
N VAL A 295 26.77 34.00 16.13
CA VAL A 295 27.28 35.32 15.75
C VAL A 295 28.15 35.24 14.50
#